data_AF-A0A9W9G867-F1
#
_entry.id   AF-A0A9W9G867-F1
#
_cell.length_a   1.000
_cell.length_b   1.000
_cell.length_c   1.000
_cell.angle_alpha   90.00
_cell.angle_beta   90.00
_cell.angle_gamma   90.00
#
_symmetry.space_group_name_H-M   'P 1'
#
loop_
_entity.id
_entity.type
_entity.pdbx_description
1 polymer ?
#
loop_
_entity_poly.entity_id
_entity_poly.type
_entity_poly.pdbx_seq_one_letter_code
_entity_poly.pdbx_strand_id
1 'polypeptide(L)'
;MGANPTVAPAVTDARVNSEGRIVISLTNGEGYSYSPTMYAWQRVSEAWWAVGSQYWNSTEAPVGNLQARDAQQENKDAKAAVSAGIIPFLERNTTNETLLRGRAYFLQRLIKVLLSREGYETFESSVSIAHLENRMAAALSLGAKEEFRLYLNMYAKRIGAEGLKMKVEELLKGLIGGLFEDDESSDAVTKLQANEREGRNWREGSENLCGWPRETLLKEVILSLGKYRELQRVTVPYAKLLDMVDSIADGDAMDL
;
A
#
# COMPACT_ATOMS: atom_id res chain seq x y z
N MET A 1 -29.34 8.30 -18.40
CA MET A 1 -28.88 9.45 -19.22
C MET A 1 -27.43 9.18 -19.60
N GLY A 2 -27.16 8.82 -20.86
CA GLY A 2 -25.79 8.59 -21.33
C GLY A 2 -25.13 9.93 -21.60
N ALA A 3 -24.06 10.27 -20.86
CA ALA A 3 -23.30 11.49 -21.11
C ALA A 3 -22.63 11.41 -22.49
N ASN A 4 -22.79 12.48 -23.28
CA ASN A 4 -22.08 12.65 -24.56
C ASN A 4 -20.56 12.52 -24.33
N PRO A 5 -19.81 11.81 -25.21
CA PRO A 5 -18.37 11.72 -25.09
C PRO A 5 -17.75 13.12 -25.23
N THR A 6 -17.21 13.65 -24.13
CA THR A 6 -16.40 14.87 -24.16
C THR A 6 -14.99 14.54 -24.68
N VAL A 7 -14.40 15.46 -25.46
CA VAL A 7 -13.07 15.28 -26.06
C VAL A 7 -11.96 15.13 -25.00
N ALA A 8 -12.18 15.70 -23.81
CA ALA A 8 -11.27 15.62 -22.67
C ALA A 8 -11.93 14.90 -21.48
N PRO A 9 -11.14 14.28 -20.59
CA PRO A 9 -11.62 13.80 -19.30
C PRO A 9 -12.26 14.94 -18.51
N ALA A 10 -13.38 14.66 -17.86
CA ALA A 10 -14.10 15.58 -16.98
C ALA A 10 -14.08 15.06 -15.54
N VAL A 11 -14.17 15.95 -14.56
CA VAL A 11 -14.28 15.56 -13.15
C VAL A 11 -15.64 14.90 -12.91
N THR A 12 -15.64 13.68 -12.38
CA THR A 12 -16.85 12.94 -11.98
C THR A 12 -17.22 13.18 -10.52
N ASP A 13 -16.22 13.29 -9.64
CA ASP A 13 -16.39 13.47 -8.20
C ASP A 13 -15.19 14.25 -7.64
N ALA A 14 -15.42 15.03 -6.60
CA ALA A 14 -14.39 15.79 -5.90
C ALA A 14 -14.70 15.78 -4.39
N ARG A 15 -13.72 15.38 -3.58
CA ARG A 15 -13.86 15.22 -2.12
C ARG A 15 -12.69 15.85 -1.38
N VAL A 16 -12.93 16.15 -0.12
CA VAL A 16 -11.90 16.52 0.85
C VAL A 16 -11.97 15.53 2.00
N ASN A 17 -10.84 14.92 2.37
CA ASN A 17 -10.80 14.01 3.51
C ASN A 17 -10.64 14.75 4.84
N SER A 18 -10.68 14.02 5.96
CA SER A 18 -10.52 14.58 7.32
C SER A 18 -9.18 15.29 7.54
N GLU A 19 -8.17 15.00 6.71
CA GLU A 19 -6.85 15.63 6.75
C GLU A 19 -6.78 16.90 5.88
N GLY A 20 -7.85 17.25 5.16
CA GLY A 20 -7.88 18.41 4.25
C GLY A 20 -7.24 18.13 2.88
N ARG A 21 -7.07 16.85 2.50
CA ARG A 21 -6.52 16.47 1.19
C ARG A 21 -7.62 16.46 0.14
N ILE A 22 -7.35 17.09 -1.00
CA ILE A 22 -8.26 17.15 -2.14
C ILE A 22 -8.08 15.89 -2.98
N VAL A 23 -9.18 15.21 -3.26
CA VAL A 23 -9.24 13.99 -4.06
C VAL A 23 -10.24 14.19 -5.18
N ILE A 24 -9.86 13.87 -6.42
CA ILE A 24 -10.74 13.97 -7.59
C ILE A 24 -10.74 12.67 -8.37
N SER A 25 -11.86 12.36 -9.01
CA SER A 25 -11.98 11.27 -9.97
C SER A 25 -12.44 11.80 -11.32
N LEU A 26 -11.99 11.16 -12.40
CA LEU A 26 -12.24 11.61 -13.76
C LEU A 26 -13.03 10.58 -14.57
N THR A 27 -13.65 11.03 -15.67
CA THR A 27 -14.43 10.20 -16.61
C THR A 27 -13.59 9.21 -17.43
N ASN A 28 -12.26 9.34 -17.43
CA ASN A 28 -11.34 8.35 -17.99
C ASN A 28 -10.99 7.25 -16.97
N GLY A 29 -11.53 7.33 -15.75
CA GLY A 29 -11.25 6.43 -14.65
C GLY A 29 -9.96 6.71 -13.91
N GLU A 30 -9.27 7.82 -14.16
CA GLU A 30 -8.13 8.19 -13.32
C GLU A 30 -8.59 8.88 -12.03
N GLY A 31 -7.90 8.59 -10.93
CA GLY A 31 -8.08 9.23 -9.64
C GLY A 31 -6.83 9.98 -9.22
N TYR A 32 -6.98 11.20 -8.74
CA TYR A 32 -5.87 12.06 -8.32
C TYR A 32 -6.06 12.60 -6.91
N SER A 33 -4.94 12.82 -6.21
CA SER A 33 -4.89 13.59 -4.97
C SER A 33 -3.91 14.73 -5.13
N TYR A 34 -4.23 15.91 -4.60
CA TYR A 34 -3.27 17.01 -4.55
C TYR A 34 -2.31 16.81 -3.38
N SER A 35 -1.01 16.92 -3.65
CA SER A 35 0.05 16.90 -2.63
C SER A 35 0.48 18.33 -2.28
N PRO A 36 0.23 18.81 -1.05
CA PRO A 36 0.71 20.11 -0.61
C PRO A 36 2.21 20.16 -0.39
N THR A 37 2.88 19.02 -0.21
CA THR A 37 4.33 18.94 -0.01
C THR A 37 5.08 19.12 -1.32
N MET A 38 4.59 18.51 -2.40
CA MET A 38 5.20 18.59 -3.73
C MET A 38 4.56 19.64 -4.65
N TYR A 39 3.48 20.29 -4.21
CA TYR A 39 2.69 21.23 -5.01
C TYR A 39 2.23 20.63 -6.35
N ALA A 40 1.87 19.35 -6.34
CA ALA A 40 1.56 18.60 -7.56
C ALA A 40 0.37 17.66 -7.35
N TRP A 41 -0.38 17.41 -8.43
CA TRP A 41 -1.36 16.34 -8.48
C TRP A 41 -0.64 14.99 -8.63
N GLN A 42 -0.96 14.06 -7.74
CA GLN A 42 -0.47 12.70 -7.79
C GLN A 42 -1.60 11.78 -8.27
N ARG A 43 -1.30 10.96 -9.27
CA ARG A 43 -2.23 9.92 -9.71
C ARG A 43 -2.22 8.78 -8.70
N VAL A 44 -3.39 8.46 -8.16
CA VAL A 44 -3.58 7.43 -7.13
C VAL A 44 -4.19 6.17 -7.75
N SER A 45 -5.08 6.32 -8.73
CA SER A 45 -5.81 5.20 -9.34
C SER A 45 -5.87 5.35 -10.85
N GLU A 46 -5.67 4.25 -11.58
CA GLU A 46 -5.67 4.24 -13.05
C GLU A 46 -5.93 2.83 -13.61
N ALA A 47 -6.30 2.76 -14.88
CA ALA A 47 -6.67 1.52 -15.56
C ALA A 47 -5.56 0.46 -15.57
N TRP A 48 -4.28 0.89 -15.61
CA TRP A 48 -3.13 -0.01 -15.61
C TRP A 48 -3.11 -0.95 -14.40
N TRP A 49 -3.32 -0.39 -13.20
CA TRP A 49 -3.42 -1.17 -11.97
C TRP A 49 -4.62 -2.12 -12.02
N ALA A 50 -5.73 -1.65 -12.59
CA ALA A 50 -6.98 -2.38 -12.69
C ALA A 50 -6.90 -3.67 -13.51
N VAL A 51 -5.99 -3.72 -14.48
CA VAL A 51 -5.85 -4.86 -15.39
C VAL A 51 -4.61 -5.72 -15.13
N GLY A 52 -3.59 -5.15 -14.48
CA GLY A 52 -2.29 -5.80 -14.32
C GLY A 52 -1.96 -6.25 -12.90
N SER A 53 -2.63 -5.72 -11.88
CA SER A 53 -2.32 -6.05 -10.48
C SER A 53 -3.24 -7.13 -9.94
N GLN A 54 -2.67 -8.14 -9.27
CA GLN A 54 -3.40 -9.15 -8.51
C GLN A 54 -4.12 -8.59 -7.27
N TYR A 55 -3.73 -7.40 -6.83
CA TYR A 55 -4.29 -6.76 -5.65
C TYR A 55 -5.42 -5.80 -6.01
N TRP A 56 -5.73 -5.62 -7.30
CA TRP A 56 -6.90 -4.83 -7.70
C TRP A 56 -8.19 -5.58 -7.36
N ASN A 57 -9.18 -4.85 -6.84
CA ASN A 57 -10.44 -5.44 -6.41
C ASN A 57 -11.60 -4.94 -7.28
N SER A 58 -11.92 -5.69 -8.34
CA SER A 58 -12.97 -5.34 -9.30
C SER A 58 -14.39 -5.68 -8.82
N THR A 59 -14.51 -6.52 -7.79
CA THR A 59 -15.78 -6.82 -7.13
C THR A 59 -15.80 -6.01 -5.85
N GLU A 60 -16.91 -5.36 -5.51
CA GLU A 60 -17.00 -4.47 -4.32
C GLU A 60 -16.81 -5.19 -2.97
N ALA A 61 -16.23 -6.40 -2.97
CA ALA A 61 -15.75 -7.08 -1.79
C ALA A 61 -14.80 -6.19 -0.97
N PRO A 62 -14.70 -6.37 0.35
CA PRO A 62 -13.62 -5.77 1.11
C PRO A 62 -12.28 -6.24 0.53
N VAL A 63 -11.33 -5.33 0.39
CA VAL A 63 -9.90 -5.63 0.13
C VAL A 63 -9.33 -6.39 1.33
N GLY A 64 -9.72 -7.65 1.48
CA GLY A 64 -9.46 -8.49 2.65
C GLY A 64 -9.79 -9.97 2.42
N ASN A 65 -10.27 -10.34 1.22
CA ASN A 65 -10.53 -11.74 0.85
C ASN A 65 -9.26 -12.55 0.51
N LEU A 66 -8.07 -11.96 0.62
CA LEU A 66 -6.81 -12.71 0.69
C LEU A 66 -6.65 -13.25 2.12
N GLN A 67 -7.39 -14.32 2.40
CA GLN A 67 -7.22 -15.30 3.48
C GLN A 67 -6.63 -14.79 4.81
N ALA A 68 -7.52 -14.56 5.78
CA ALA A 68 -7.32 -14.98 7.16
C ALA A 68 -8.66 -15.57 7.63
N ARG A 69 -8.70 -16.91 7.72
CA ARG A 69 -9.61 -17.56 8.66
C ARG A 69 -9.17 -17.07 10.04
N ASP A 70 -10.18 -16.73 10.85
CA ASP A 70 -10.08 -16.33 12.26
C ASP A 70 -9.59 -14.91 12.57
N ALA A 71 -10.52 -14.07 13.08
CA ALA A 71 -10.35 -13.16 14.23
C ALA A 71 -11.49 -12.10 14.31
N GLN A 72 -12.26 -12.19 15.40
CA GLN A 72 -12.96 -11.18 16.23
C GLN A 72 -13.51 -9.85 15.65
N GLN A 73 -14.56 -9.35 16.33
CA GLN A 73 -15.37 -8.17 16.02
C GLN A 73 -14.56 -6.88 15.71
N GLU A 74 -13.40 -6.66 16.35
CA GLU A 74 -12.53 -5.48 16.10
C GLU A 74 -12.04 -5.40 14.65
N ASN A 75 -11.88 -6.53 13.98
CA ASN A 75 -11.45 -6.57 12.58
C ASN A 75 -12.56 -6.14 11.61
N LYS A 76 -13.83 -6.13 12.05
CA LYS A 76 -14.97 -5.79 11.19
C LYS A 76 -15.05 -4.28 10.93
N ASP A 77 -14.84 -3.47 11.96
CA ASP A 77 -14.92 -2.01 11.84
C ASP A 77 -13.73 -1.46 11.04
N ALA A 78 -12.53 -2.00 11.24
CA ALA A 78 -11.37 -1.67 10.42
C ALA A 78 -11.58 -2.05 8.94
N LYS A 79 -12.13 -3.25 8.66
CA LYS A 79 -12.48 -3.65 7.28
C LYS A 79 -13.54 -2.76 6.65
N ALA A 80 -14.54 -2.32 7.42
CA ALA A 80 -15.55 -1.39 6.96
C ALA A 80 -14.94 -0.01 6.67
N ALA A 81 -14.06 0.49 7.54
CA ALA A 81 -13.34 1.75 7.37
C ALA A 81 -12.47 1.74 6.10
N VAL A 82 -11.70 0.68 5.87
CA VAL A 82 -10.94 0.51 4.62
C VAL A 82 -11.88 0.46 3.43
N SER A 83 -12.95 -0.32 3.48
CA SER A 83 -13.88 -0.46 2.36
C SER A 83 -14.61 0.85 2.01
N ALA A 84 -14.76 1.75 2.99
CA ALA A 84 -15.26 3.12 2.81
C ALA A 84 -14.13 4.14 2.54
N GLY A 85 -12.88 3.69 2.47
CA GLY A 85 -11.67 4.48 2.33
C GLY A 85 -11.51 5.14 0.96
N ILE A 86 -10.50 5.99 0.86
CA ILE A 86 -10.27 6.88 -0.27
C ILE A 86 -9.77 6.11 -1.48
N ILE A 87 -8.85 5.15 -1.28
CA ILE A 87 -8.28 4.37 -2.38
C ILE A 87 -9.36 3.46 -2.97
N PRO A 88 -10.11 2.65 -2.18
CA PRO A 88 -11.22 1.86 -2.73
C PRO A 88 -12.30 2.71 -3.41
N PHE A 89 -12.57 3.92 -2.93
CA PHE A 89 -13.46 4.85 -3.62
C PHE A 89 -12.95 5.19 -5.04
N LEU A 90 -11.68 5.58 -5.19
CA LEU A 90 -11.09 5.90 -6.48
C LEU A 90 -10.99 4.66 -7.40
N GLU A 91 -10.69 3.49 -6.85
CA GLU A 91 -10.59 2.25 -7.61
C GLU A 91 -11.95 1.75 -8.11
N ARG A 92 -13.03 1.95 -7.32
CA ARG A 92 -14.41 1.72 -7.79
C ARG A 92 -14.76 2.64 -8.95
N ASN A 93 -14.42 3.93 -8.88
CA ASN A 93 -14.60 4.85 -10.01
C ASN A 93 -13.82 4.35 -11.24
N THR A 94 -12.55 3.98 -11.07
CA THR A 94 -11.71 3.43 -12.13
C THR A 94 -12.37 2.21 -12.78
N THR A 95 -12.87 1.28 -11.97
CA THR A 95 -13.58 0.08 -12.42
C THR A 95 -14.83 0.43 -13.24
N ASN A 96 -15.64 1.35 -12.74
CA ASN A 96 -16.87 1.79 -13.38
C ASN A 96 -16.61 2.52 -14.71
N GLU A 97 -15.59 3.35 -14.78
CA GLU A 97 -15.28 4.15 -15.96
C GLU A 97 -14.44 3.41 -17.01
N THR A 98 -13.68 2.37 -16.62
CA THR A 98 -12.74 1.68 -17.52
C THR A 98 -13.10 0.22 -17.77
N LEU A 99 -13.26 -0.60 -16.73
CA LEU A 99 -13.49 -2.04 -16.85
C LEU A 99 -14.92 -2.30 -17.32
N LEU A 100 -15.92 -1.76 -16.62
CA LEU A 100 -17.35 -2.02 -16.92
C LEU A 100 -17.80 -1.38 -18.24
N ARG A 101 -17.13 -0.31 -18.67
CA ARG A 101 -17.37 0.33 -19.98
C ARG A 101 -16.56 -0.30 -21.12
N GLY A 102 -15.80 -1.37 -20.86
CA GLY A 102 -14.98 -2.06 -21.85
C GLY A 102 -13.80 -1.23 -22.39
N ARG A 103 -13.53 -0.05 -21.84
CA ARG A 103 -12.44 0.83 -22.28
C ARG A 103 -11.06 0.27 -21.97
N ALA A 104 -10.98 -0.64 -21.00
CA ALA A 104 -9.75 -1.34 -20.65
C ALA A 104 -9.47 -2.57 -21.53
N TYR A 105 -10.36 -2.96 -22.44
CA TYR A 105 -10.25 -4.22 -23.20
C TYR A 105 -8.95 -4.35 -23.99
N PHE A 106 -8.52 -3.26 -24.64
CA PHE A 106 -7.25 -3.24 -25.38
C PHE A 106 -6.07 -3.56 -24.46
N LEU A 107 -6.03 -2.92 -23.28
CA LEU A 107 -4.96 -3.09 -22.31
C LEU A 107 -4.99 -4.49 -21.68
N GLN A 108 -6.17 -5.02 -21.35
CA GLN A 108 -6.34 -6.41 -20.90
C GLN A 108 -5.79 -7.40 -21.93
N ARG A 109 -6.12 -7.20 -23.21
CA ARG A 109 -5.61 -8.07 -24.29
C ARG A 109 -4.10 -7.97 -24.43
N LEU A 110 -3.55 -6.76 -24.35
CA LEU A 110 -2.11 -6.53 -24.41
C LEU A 110 -1.39 -7.26 -23.28
N ILE A 111 -1.84 -7.12 -22.03
CA ILE A 111 -1.26 -7.81 -20.87
C ILE A 111 -1.34 -9.32 -21.03
N LYS A 112 -2.47 -9.85 -21.47
CA LYS A 112 -2.62 -11.30 -21.72
C LYS A 112 -1.61 -11.81 -22.75
N VAL A 113 -1.34 -11.03 -23.80
CA VAL A 113 -0.31 -11.37 -24.79
C VAL A 113 1.08 -11.31 -24.18
N LEU A 114 1.40 -10.29 -23.37
CA LEU A 114 2.69 -10.18 -22.70
C LEU A 114 2.95 -11.35 -21.75
N LEU A 115 1.96 -11.75 -20.95
CA LEU A 115 2.07 -12.89 -20.02
C LEU A 115 2.33 -14.23 -20.72
N SER A 116 1.96 -14.37 -22.00
CA SER A 116 2.25 -15.57 -22.79
C SER A 116 3.63 -15.57 -23.45
N ARG A 117 4.38 -14.46 -23.36
CA ARG A 117 5.72 -14.35 -23.96
C ARG A 117 6.78 -14.75 -22.95
N GLU A 118 7.78 -15.47 -23.43
CA GLU A 118 8.99 -15.80 -22.68
C GLU A 118 9.68 -14.52 -22.17
N GLY A 119 10.14 -14.54 -20.92
CA GLY A 119 10.78 -13.40 -20.25
C GLY A 119 9.81 -12.46 -19.52
N TYR A 120 8.51 -12.75 -19.50
CA TYR A 120 7.48 -11.96 -18.78
C TYR A 120 6.90 -12.70 -17.57
N GLU A 121 7.56 -13.75 -17.08
CA GLU A 121 7.08 -14.59 -15.97
C GLU A 121 6.89 -13.79 -14.68
N THR A 122 7.73 -12.77 -14.45
CA THR A 122 7.68 -11.89 -13.25
C THR A 122 6.86 -10.62 -13.46
N PHE A 123 6.23 -10.44 -14.63
CA PHE A 123 5.54 -9.20 -14.98
C PHE A 123 4.38 -8.91 -14.02
N GLU A 124 3.50 -9.88 -13.80
CA GLU A 124 2.33 -9.73 -12.92
C GLU A 124 2.75 -9.43 -11.47
N SER A 125 3.81 -10.10 -11.00
CA SER A 125 4.41 -9.85 -9.68
C SER A 125 4.94 -8.43 -9.57
N SER A 126 5.71 -7.99 -10.57
CA SER A 126 6.31 -6.64 -10.61
C SER A 126 5.24 -5.55 -10.60
N VAL A 127 4.18 -5.70 -11.41
CA VAL A 127 3.04 -4.77 -11.44
C VAL A 127 2.30 -4.79 -10.10
N SER A 128 2.14 -5.96 -9.49
CA SER A 128 1.46 -6.11 -8.20
C SER A 128 2.22 -5.44 -7.05
N ILE A 129 3.55 -5.57 -7.02
CA ILE A 129 4.41 -4.89 -6.05
C ILE A 129 4.34 -3.37 -6.24
N ALA A 130 4.52 -2.88 -7.47
CA ALA A 130 4.45 -1.45 -7.78
C ALA A 130 3.08 -0.84 -7.41
N HIS A 131 2.00 -1.59 -7.62
CA HIS A 131 0.67 -1.16 -7.22
C HIS A 131 0.52 -1.06 -5.69
N LEU A 132 1.03 -2.03 -4.94
CA LEU A 132 1.03 -1.98 -3.48
C LEU A 132 1.87 -0.82 -2.94
N GLU A 133 3.01 -0.52 -3.57
CA GLU A 133 3.82 0.66 -3.26
C GLU A 133 3.03 1.95 -3.49
N ASN A 134 2.34 2.07 -4.63
CA ASN A 134 1.48 3.21 -4.94
C ASN A 134 0.34 3.36 -3.90
N ARG A 135 -0.35 2.28 -3.55
CA ARG A 135 -1.42 2.31 -2.54
C ARG A 135 -0.91 2.71 -1.16
N MET A 136 0.22 2.16 -0.74
CA MET A 136 0.85 2.49 0.54
C MET A 136 1.29 3.95 0.57
N ALA A 137 1.94 4.44 -0.49
CA ALA A 137 2.37 5.83 -0.59
C ALA A 137 1.18 6.81 -0.63
N ALA A 138 0.14 6.47 -1.38
CA ALA A 138 -1.10 7.25 -1.43
C ALA A 138 -1.79 7.28 -0.06
N ALA A 139 -1.95 6.13 0.61
CA ALA A 139 -2.57 6.06 1.93
C ALA A 139 -1.79 6.89 2.97
N LEU A 140 -0.45 6.84 2.93
CA LEU A 140 0.40 7.65 3.79
C LEU A 140 0.20 9.15 3.53
N SER A 141 0.25 9.59 2.26
CA SER A 141 0.05 10.99 1.86
C SER A 141 -1.33 11.52 2.25
N LEU A 142 -2.34 10.67 2.13
CA LEU A 142 -3.73 10.95 2.48
C LEU A 142 -4.00 10.91 3.98
N GLY A 143 -3.09 10.35 4.79
CA GLY A 143 -3.31 10.11 6.22
C GLY A 143 -4.41 9.06 6.48
N ALA A 144 -4.62 8.14 5.54
CA ALA A 144 -5.60 7.07 5.64
C ALA A 144 -5.06 5.93 6.51
N LYS A 145 -5.16 6.10 7.83
CA LYS A 145 -4.57 5.23 8.86
C LYS A 145 -4.81 3.73 8.64
N GLU A 146 -6.06 3.32 8.47
CA GLU A 146 -6.42 1.89 8.31
C GLU A 146 -5.99 1.34 6.94
N GLU A 147 -6.16 2.13 5.88
CA GLU A 147 -5.72 1.75 4.52
C GLU A 147 -4.20 1.57 4.46
N PHE A 148 -3.44 2.46 5.11
CA PHE A 148 -1.98 2.39 5.16
C PHE A 148 -1.50 1.09 5.81
N ARG A 149 -2.00 0.75 7.01
CA ARG A 149 -1.61 -0.48 7.72
C ARG A 149 -1.97 -1.73 6.93
N LEU A 150 -3.13 -1.74 6.27
CA LEU A 150 -3.53 -2.84 5.40
C LEU A 150 -2.55 -3.02 4.22
N TYR A 151 -2.29 -1.95 3.48
CA TYR A 151 -1.45 -2.01 2.29
C TYR A 151 0.02 -2.27 2.61
N LEU A 152 0.51 -1.76 3.74
CA LEU A 152 1.83 -2.09 4.29
C LEU A 152 1.96 -3.61 4.53
N ASN A 153 0.97 -4.21 5.22
CA ASN A 153 0.98 -5.64 5.48
C ASN A 153 0.86 -6.48 4.20
N MET A 154 0.04 -6.04 3.23
CA MET A 154 -0.04 -6.70 1.91
C MET A 154 1.29 -6.60 1.16
N TYR A 155 1.93 -5.43 1.17
CA TYR A 155 3.24 -5.20 0.56
C TYR A 155 4.31 -6.08 1.18
N ALA A 156 4.42 -6.11 2.52
CA ALA A 156 5.35 -6.96 3.25
C ALA A 156 5.16 -8.44 2.92
N LYS A 157 3.91 -8.93 2.91
CA LYS A 157 3.58 -10.31 2.47
C LYS A 157 4.03 -10.57 1.05
N ARG A 158 3.83 -9.63 0.13
CA ARG A 158 4.15 -9.82 -1.28
C ARG A 158 5.66 -9.84 -1.52
N ILE A 159 6.41 -8.85 -1.05
CA ILE A 159 7.87 -8.82 -1.21
C ILE A 159 8.54 -9.98 -0.46
N GLY A 160 7.90 -10.45 0.62
CA GLY A 160 8.29 -11.66 1.34
C GLY A 160 8.18 -12.91 0.48
N ALA A 161 7.01 -13.14 -0.12
CA ALA A 161 6.75 -14.27 -1.01
C ALA A 161 7.68 -14.32 -2.24
N GLU A 162 8.14 -13.15 -2.69
CA GLU A 162 9.02 -12.99 -3.84
C GLU A 162 10.52 -13.00 -3.47
N GLY A 163 10.85 -13.15 -2.17
CA GLY A 163 12.22 -13.22 -1.69
C GLY A 163 13.05 -11.96 -1.92
N LEU A 164 12.42 -10.78 -2.01
CA LEU A 164 13.07 -9.52 -2.40
C LEU A 164 13.82 -8.87 -1.23
N LYS A 165 14.98 -9.46 -0.88
CA LYS A 165 15.81 -9.08 0.28
C LYS A 165 16.10 -7.58 0.39
N MET A 166 16.45 -6.92 -0.72
CA MET A 166 16.75 -5.48 -0.70
C MET A 166 15.54 -4.63 -0.33
N LYS A 167 14.36 -4.93 -0.88
CA LYS A 167 13.12 -4.22 -0.54
C LYS A 167 12.66 -4.51 0.89
N VAL A 168 12.87 -5.74 1.35
CA VAL A 168 12.58 -6.13 2.74
C VAL A 168 13.47 -5.35 3.71
N GLU A 169 14.77 -5.27 3.42
CA GLU A 169 15.72 -4.51 4.24
C GLU A 169 15.38 -3.01 4.24
N GLU A 170 15.08 -2.44 3.08
CA GLU A 170 14.63 -1.04 2.95
C GLU A 170 13.36 -0.77 3.78
N LEU A 171 12.37 -1.67 3.70
CA LEU A 171 11.13 -1.56 4.46
C LEU A 171 11.38 -1.58 5.97
N LEU A 172 12.17 -2.53 6.45
CA LEU A 172 12.46 -2.67 7.88
C LEU A 172 13.25 -1.47 8.42
N LYS A 173 14.25 -0.98 7.68
CA LYS A 173 14.97 0.26 8.03
C LYS A 173 14.04 1.47 8.04
N GLY A 174 13.20 1.59 7.02
CA GLY A 174 12.23 2.68 6.91
C GLY A 174 11.21 2.69 8.06
N LEU A 175 10.79 1.50 8.53
CA LEU A 175 9.87 1.37 9.67
C LEU A 175 10.54 1.68 11.01
N ILE A 176 11.81 1.29 11.20
CA ILE A 176 12.60 1.72 12.36
C ILE A 176 12.61 3.24 12.46
N GLY A 177 12.85 3.97 11.36
CA GLY A 177 12.73 5.44 11.33
C GLY A 177 13.44 6.15 12.49
N GLY A 178 14.70 5.83 12.77
CA GLY A 178 15.47 6.45 13.85
C GLY A 178 15.12 5.99 15.28
N LEU A 179 14.18 5.05 15.49
CA LEU A 179 13.80 4.52 16.81
C LEU A 179 14.97 3.97 17.66
N PHE A 180 16.13 3.73 17.05
CA PHE A 180 17.32 3.17 17.70
C PHE A 180 18.61 3.93 17.33
N GLU A 181 18.50 5.15 16.79
CA GLU A 181 19.64 6.02 16.55
C GLU A 181 19.84 6.93 17.77
N ASP A 182 20.98 6.79 18.46
CA ASP A 182 21.32 7.65 19.60
C ASP A 182 21.46 9.12 19.14
N ASP A 183 20.87 10.04 19.93
CA ASP A 183 20.75 11.50 19.68
C ASP A 183 22.07 12.21 19.32
N GLU A 184 23.23 11.60 19.56
CA GLU A 184 24.56 12.20 19.38
C GLU A 184 25.10 12.18 17.94
N SER A 185 24.38 11.56 16.98
CA SER A 185 24.84 11.42 15.58
C SER A 185 24.00 12.18 14.54
N SER A 186 23.14 13.12 14.98
CA SER A 186 22.02 13.63 14.18
C SER A 186 22.36 14.70 13.12
N ASP A 187 22.95 14.28 12.01
CA ASP A 187 22.89 15.02 10.72
C ASP A 187 21.67 14.60 9.85
N ALA A 188 20.82 13.66 10.30
CA ALA A 188 19.84 12.96 9.46
C ALA A 188 18.34 13.18 9.76
N VAL A 189 17.96 13.80 10.89
CA VAL A 189 16.54 14.10 11.17
C VAL A 189 16.13 15.32 10.35
N THR A 190 15.43 15.07 9.24
CA THR A 190 14.94 16.15 8.38
C THR A 190 13.90 16.95 9.15
N LYS A 191 14.18 18.23 9.44
CA LYS A 191 13.18 19.14 10.01
C LYS A 191 11.99 19.23 9.06
N LEU A 192 10.78 19.02 9.59
CA LEU A 192 9.54 19.14 8.82
C LEU A 192 9.43 20.52 8.17
N GLN A 193 9.11 20.55 6.88
CA GLN A 193 8.75 21.78 6.19
C GLN A 193 7.38 22.27 6.67
N ALA A 194 7.09 23.56 6.47
CA ALA A 194 5.84 24.18 6.94
C ALA A 194 4.55 23.54 6.36
N ASN A 195 4.64 22.88 5.21
CA ASN A 195 3.56 22.17 4.51
C ASN A 195 3.57 20.65 4.77
N GLU A 196 4.55 20.15 5.52
CA GLU A 196 4.64 18.76 5.94
C GLU A 196 3.90 18.54 7.26
N ARG A 197 3.42 17.32 7.45
CA ARG A 197 2.80 16.88 8.69
C ARG A 197 3.61 15.74 9.25
N GLU A 198 3.68 15.69 10.58
CA GLU A 198 4.31 14.59 11.29
C GLU A 198 3.56 13.27 11.03
N GLY A 199 4.31 12.16 10.97
CA GLY A 199 3.81 10.82 10.69
C GLY A 199 3.30 10.66 9.25
N ARG A 200 3.79 11.48 8.30
CA ARG A 200 3.42 11.45 6.87
C ARG A 200 4.62 11.28 5.94
N ASN A 201 5.82 11.10 6.48
CA ASN A 201 7.00 10.80 5.70
C ASN A 201 7.77 9.64 6.35
N TRP A 202 8.55 8.92 5.55
CA TRP A 202 9.30 7.76 6.05
C TRP A 202 10.56 8.16 6.83
N ARG A 203 11.06 9.39 6.60
CA ARG A 203 12.41 9.85 6.98
C ARG A 203 12.45 10.61 8.30
N GLU A 204 11.31 10.96 8.87
CA GLU A 204 11.22 11.59 10.18
C GLU A 204 11.44 10.58 11.29
N GLY A 205 12.10 11.02 12.34
CA GLY A 205 12.29 10.28 13.61
C GLY A 205 11.03 10.20 14.47
N SER A 206 9.83 10.44 13.93
CA SER A 206 8.59 10.36 14.70
C SER A 206 8.34 8.92 15.12
N GLU A 207 7.89 8.70 16.36
CA GLU A 207 7.49 7.38 16.87
C GLU A 207 6.29 6.78 16.10
N ASN A 208 5.52 7.63 15.41
CA ASN A 208 4.33 7.24 14.68
C ASN A 208 4.51 7.36 13.16
N LEU A 209 3.91 6.41 12.42
CA LEU A 209 3.81 6.44 10.96
C LEU A 209 2.35 6.23 10.55
N CYS A 210 1.80 7.20 9.82
CA CYS A 210 0.38 7.24 9.45
C CYS A 210 -0.59 7.11 10.66
N GLY A 211 -0.20 7.58 11.84
CA GLY A 211 -1.01 7.48 13.07
C GLY A 211 -0.99 6.11 13.76
N TRP A 212 -0.07 5.22 13.36
CA TRP A 212 0.25 3.98 14.07
C TRP A 212 1.63 4.06 14.71
N PRO A 213 1.85 3.47 15.89
CA PRO A 213 3.19 3.31 16.43
C PRO A 213 4.05 2.50 15.47
N ARG A 214 5.24 3.00 15.13
CA ARG A 214 6.21 2.32 14.26
C ARG A 214 6.57 0.94 14.79
N GLU A 215 6.71 0.81 16.11
CA GLU A 215 6.95 -0.46 16.79
C GLU A 215 5.86 -1.49 16.45
N THR A 216 4.59 -1.12 16.52
CA THR A 216 3.46 -2.00 16.18
C THR A 216 3.52 -2.46 14.71
N LEU A 217 3.77 -1.53 13.80
CA LEU A 217 3.89 -1.85 12.37
C LEU A 217 5.10 -2.76 12.09
N LEU A 218 6.23 -2.51 12.74
CA LEU A 218 7.45 -3.30 12.59
C LEU A 218 7.25 -4.72 13.11
N LYS A 219 6.59 -4.91 14.27
CA LYS A 219 6.23 -6.23 14.81
C LYS A 219 5.38 -7.03 13.81
N GLU A 220 4.33 -6.42 13.25
CA GLU A 220 3.47 -7.07 12.25
C GLU A 220 4.22 -7.49 11.00
N VAL A 221 5.07 -6.58 10.47
CA VAL A 221 5.87 -6.84 9.27
C VAL A 221 6.89 -7.94 9.51
N ILE A 222 7.58 -7.95 10.65
CA ILE A 222 8.53 -9.00 11.02
C ILE A 222 7.84 -10.36 11.12
N LEU A 223 6.70 -10.44 11.83
CA LEU A 223 5.92 -11.69 11.93
C LEU A 223 5.49 -12.19 10.55
N SER A 224 5.02 -11.29 9.69
CA SER A 224 4.66 -11.63 8.32
C SER A 224 5.83 -12.13 7.47
N LEU A 225 7.04 -11.64 7.72
CA LEU A 225 8.25 -12.02 6.98
C LEU A 225 8.97 -13.23 7.57
N GLY A 226 8.79 -13.51 8.87
CA GLY A 226 9.49 -14.59 9.60
C GLY A 226 9.24 -16.00 9.06
N LYS A 227 8.10 -16.19 8.39
CA LYS A 227 7.74 -17.44 7.69
C LYS A 227 8.60 -17.76 6.46
N TYR A 228 9.41 -16.81 5.98
CA TYR A 228 10.28 -16.98 4.81
C TYR A 228 11.73 -17.18 5.26
N ARG A 229 12.20 -18.43 5.19
CA ARG A 229 13.53 -18.84 5.71
C ARG A 229 14.68 -18.02 5.12
N GLU A 230 14.61 -17.71 3.83
CA GLU A 230 15.63 -16.94 3.11
C GLU A 230 15.73 -15.47 3.54
N LEU A 231 14.69 -14.95 4.20
CA LEU A 231 14.62 -13.57 4.71
C LEU A 231 15.01 -13.48 6.18
N GLN A 232 15.10 -14.60 6.91
CA GLN A 232 15.44 -14.62 8.34
C GLN A 232 16.78 -13.94 8.65
N ARG A 233 17.77 -14.03 7.75
CA ARG A 233 19.05 -13.31 7.91
C ARG A 233 18.86 -11.79 7.98
N VAL A 234 17.86 -11.26 7.28
CA VAL A 234 17.51 -9.84 7.28
C VAL A 234 16.57 -9.51 8.43
N THR A 235 15.58 -10.35 8.75
CA THR A 235 14.53 -10.03 9.75
C THR A 235 14.95 -10.26 11.20
N VAL A 236 15.76 -11.29 11.48
CA VAL A 236 16.17 -11.67 12.86
C VAL A 236 16.86 -10.52 13.63
N PRO A 237 17.78 -9.72 13.04
CA PRO A 237 18.35 -8.57 13.74
C PRO A 237 17.30 -7.58 14.24
N TYR A 238 16.26 -7.30 13.44
CA TYR A 238 15.17 -6.39 13.81
C TYR A 238 14.26 -7.02 14.88
N ALA A 239 14.03 -8.33 14.81
CA ALA A 239 13.27 -9.05 15.83
C ALA A 239 13.97 -9.03 17.19
N LYS A 240 15.30 -9.19 17.22
CA LYS A 240 16.11 -9.08 18.45
C LYS A 240 16.03 -7.69 19.08
N LEU A 241 16.05 -6.66 18.23
CA LEU A 241 15.95 -5.27 18.67
C LEU A 241 14.61 -4.96 19.34
N LEU A 242 13.56 -5.69 18.98
CA LEU A 242 12.21 -5.60 19.56
C LEU A 242 11.90 -6.66 20.63
N ASP A 243 12.92 -7.42 21.06
CA ASP A 243 12.78 -8.53 22.01
C ASP A 243 11.71 -9.57 21.61
N MET A 244 11.59 -9.84 20.30
CA MET A 244 10.57 -10.75 19.73
C MET A 244 11.07 -12.18 19.51
N VAL A 245 12.29 -12.54 19.92
CA VAL A 245 12.98 -13.76 19.46
C VAL A 245 12.24 -15.03 19.86
N ASP A 246 11.58 -15.05 21.02
CA ASP A 246 10.81 -16.21 21.49
C ASP A 246 9.55 -16.45 20.62
N SER A 247 8.97 -15.39 20.04
CA SER A 247 7.75 -15.49 19.21
C SER A 247 7.98 -16.01 17.79
N ILE A 248 9.22 -16.03 17.31
CA ILE A 248 9.57 -16.49 15.95
C ILE A 248 9.94 -17.99 15.94
N ALA A 249 10.44 -18.52 17.07
CA ALA A 249 10.82 -19.92 17.20
C ALA A 249 9.60 -20.86 17.35
N ASP A 250 8.53 -20.40 18.01
CA ASP A 250 7.33 -21.22 18.25
C ASP A 250 6.45 -21.43 17.00
N GLY A 251 6.64 -20.63 15.95
CA GLY A 251 5.91 -20.78 14.68
C GLY A 251 6.34 -21.99 13.84
N ASP A 252 7.49 -22.60 14.14
CA ASP A 252 8.05 -23.74 13.41
C ASP A 252 7.73 -25.10 14.09
N ALA A 253 7.11 -25.08 15.28
CA ALA A 253 6.84 -26.27 16.08
C ALA A 253 5.41 -26.84 15.94
N MET A 254 4.52 -26.17 15.21
CA MET A 254 3.09 -26.55 15.12
C MET A 254 2.62 -27.07 13.75
N ASP A 255 3.52 -27.20 12.77
CA ASP A 255 3.23 -27.84 11.48
C ASP A 255 4.18 -29.04 11.24
N LEU A 256 4.01 -30.09 12.05
CA LEU A 256 4.38 -31.48 11.73
C LEU A 256 3.29 -32.44 12.20
#